data_AF-A0A6B2SXE3-F1
#
_entry.id   AF-A0A6B2SXE3-F1
#
_cell.length_a   1.000
_cell.length_b   1.000
_cell.length_c   1.000
_cell.angle_alpha   90.00
_cell.angle_beta   90.00
_cell.angle_gamma   90.00
#
_symmetry.space_group_name_H-M   'P 1'
#
loop_
_entity.id
_entity.type
_entity.pdbx_description
1 polymer ?
#
loop_
_entity_poly.entity_id
_entity_poly.type
_entity_poly.pdbx_seq_one_letter_code
_entity_poly.pdbx_strand_id
1 'polypeptide(L)'
;ADARLPQVAEWREATCFTPAERAALALAEDATELSGREDAVPDEVWQDAAGHYTEEELASLVIHIGLVNCWNRINVATRQVPAAWR
;
A
#
# COMPACT_ATOMS: atom_id res chain seq x y z
N ALA A 1 -2.79 -21.00 -1.85
CA ALA A 1 -2.62 -19.57 -1.57
C ALA A 1 -1.22 -19.17 -1.99
N ASP A 2 -1.02 -17.95 -2.48
CA ASP A 2 0.31 -17.44 -2.85
C ASP A 2 1.21 -17.36 -1.61
N ALA A 3 2.40 -17.94 -1.68
CA ALA A 3 3.37 -17.98 -0.58
C ALA A 3 3.98 -16.61 -0.24
N ARG A 4 3.83 -15.61 -1.13
CA ARG A 4 4.30 -14.24 -0.93
C ARG A 4 3.37 -13.40 -0.07
N LEU A 5 2.08 -13.76 0.01
CA LEU A 5 1.08 -13.04 0.81
C LEU A 5 1.49 -12.81 2.28
N PRO A 6 1.92 -13.85 3.05
CA PRO A 6 2.35 -13.61 4.42
C PRO A 6 3.60 -12.71 4.52
N GLN A 7 4.42 -12.64 3.48
CA GLN A 7 5.65 -11.84 3.46
C GLN A 7 5.40 -10.33 3.32
N VAL A 8 4.17 -9.91 2.98
CA VAL A 8 3.83 -8.48 2.83
C VAL A 8 3.98 -7.72 4.16
N ALA A 9 3.74 -8.36 5.30
CA ALA A 9 3.91 -7.74 6.62
C ALA A 9 5.38 -7.38 6.92
N GLU A 10 6.32 -8.09 6.32
CA GLU A 10 7.77 -7.93 6.51
C GLU A 10 8.46 -7.53 5.20
N TRP A 11 7.74 -6.81 4.33
CA TRP A 11 8.15 -6.57 2.94
C TRP A 11 9.52 -5.90 2.78
N ARG A 12 9.96 -5.12 3.78
CA ARG A 12 11.26 -4.45 3.77
C ARG A 12 12.41 -5.46 3.81
N GLU A 13 12.23 -6.58 4.50
CA GLU A 13 13.20 -7.66 4.70
C GLU A 13 12.99 -8.83 3.71
N ALA A 14 11.78 -8.97 3.18
CA ALA A 14 11.45 -10.01 2.21
C ALA A 14 12.20 -9.85 0.88
N THR A 15 12.77 -10.95 0.39
CA THR A 15 13.56 -10.99 -0.86
C THR A 15 12.74 -11.31 -2.10
N CYS A 16 11.44 -11.59 -1.95
CA CYS A 16 10.56 -12.03 -3.04
C CYS A 16 9.85 -10.88 -3.77
N PHE A 17 10.13 -9.62 -3.43
CA PHE A 17 9.55 -8.45 -4.08
C PHE A 17 10.56 -7.77 -5.00
N THR A 18 10.13 -7.48 -6.21
CA THR A 18 10.88 -6.69 -7.18
C THR A 18 11.05 -5.24 -6.71
N PRO A 19 12.00 -4.47 -7.27
CA PRO A 19 12.15 -3.05 -6.95
C PRO A 19 10.84 -2.26 -7.11
N ALA A 20 10.12 -2.48 -8.21
CA ALA A 20 8.82 -1.84 -8.46
C ALA A 20 7.79 -2.16 -7.37
N GLU A 21 7.64 -3.45 -7.00
CA GLU A 21 6.72 -3.85 -5.91
C GLU A 21 7.12 -3.24 -4.56
N ARG A 22 8.42 -3.12 -4.26
CA ARG A 22 8.90 -2.47 -3.04
C ARG A 22 8.60 -0.97 -3.03
N ALA A 23 8.75 -0.29 -4.16
CA ALA A 23 8.39 1.13 -4.29
C ALA A 23 6.88 1.33 -4.10
N ALA A 24 6.05 0.44 -4.66
CA ALA A 24 4.60 0.49 -4.43
C ALA A 24 4.20 0.23 -2.97
N LEU A 25 4.88 -0.70 -2.29
CA LEU A 25 4.65 -0.98 -0.87
C LEU A 25 5.07 0.19 0.02
N ALA A 26 6.21 0.84 -0.28
CA ALA A 26 6.64 2.05 0.40
C ALA A 26 5.60 3.18 0.27
N LEU A 27 5.15 3.44 -0.96
CA LEU A 27 4.11 4.44 -1.24
C LEU A 27 2.81 4.11 -0.50
N ALA A 28 2.40 2.85 -0.46
CA ALA A 28 1.18 2.42 0.22
C ALA A 28 1.26 2.58 1.75
N GLU A 29 2.42 2.29 2.36
CA GLU A 29 2.67 2.47 3.79
C GLU A 29 2.56 3.94 4.19
N ASP A 30 3.28 4.81 3.48
CA ASP A 30 3.33 6.25 3.74
C ASP A 30 1.97 6.92 3.47
N ALA A 31 1.33 6.62 2.33
CA ALA A 31 0.01 7.16 1.99
C ALA A 31 -1.13 6.63 2.89
N THR A 32 -0.89 5.60 3.70
CA THR A 32 -1.87 5.09 4.68
C THR A 32 -1.70 5.79 6.03
N GLU A 33 -0.46 6.07 6.47
CA GLU A 33 -0.15 6.73 7.74
C GLU A 33 -0.07 8.26 7.59
N LEU A 34 -1.14 8.86 7.04
CA LEU A 34 -1.19 10.31 6.82
C LEU A 34 -1.22 11.13 8.12
N SER A 35 -1.79 10.56 9.18
CA SER A 35 -1.93 11.24 10.46
C SER A 35 -0.69 11.05 11.31
N GLY A 36 -0.02 12.14 11.69
CA GLY A 36 1.11 12.12 12.62
C GLY A 36 2.49 12.26 11.97
N ARG A 37 2.55 12.38 10.63
CA ARG A 37 3.76 12.72 9.88
C ARG A 37 3.66 14.16 9.35
N GLU A 38 4.76 14.91 9.45
CA GLU A 38 4.86 16.25 8.88
C GLU A 38 4.90 16.20 7.35
N ASP A 39 5.56 15.17 6.81
CA ASP A 39 5.59 14.82 5.40
C ASP A 39 5.11 13.37 5.22
N ALA A 40 3.81 13.21 4.94
CA ALA A 40 3.17 11.91 4.91
C ALA A 40 3.50 11.08 3.68
N VAL A 41 3.98 11.70 2.59
CA VAL A 41 4.50 11.01 1.41
C VAL A 41 5.73 11.80 0.94
N PRO A 42 6.92 11.46 1.44
CA PRO A 42 8.14 12.16 1.06
C PRO A 42 8.38 12.13 -0.44
N ASP A 43 8.93 13.23 -0.97
CA ASP A 43 9.27 13.34 -2.40
C ASP A 43 10.13 12.15 -2.87
N GLU A 44 11.05 11.66 -2.05
CA GLU A 44 11.89 10.49 -2.39
C GLU A 44 11.08 9.21 -2.62
N VAL A 45 10.01 8.98 -1.84
CA VAL A 45 9.12 7.82 -1.99
C VAL A 45 8.27 7.96 -3.25
N TRP A 46 7.79 9.18 -3.52
CA TRP A 46 7.07 9.47 -4.75
C TRP A 46 7.95 9.27 -5.99
N GLN A 47 9.16 9.82 -6.00
CA GLN A 47 10.09 9.73 -7.14
C GLN A 47 10.55 8.29 -7.38
N ASP A 48 10.78 7.50 -6.33
CA ASP A 48 11.13 6.07 -6.47
C ASP A 48 9.98 5.30 -7.16
N ALA A 49 8.73 5.48 -6.71
CA ALA A 49 7.58 4.88 -7.37
C ALA A 49 7.40 5.37 -8.82
N ALA A 50 7.52 6.67 -9.06
CA ALA A 50 7.43 7.24 -10.40
C ALA A 50 8.55 6.76 -11.36
N GLY A 51 9.68 6.29 -10.82
CA GLY A 51 10.74 5.66 -11.62
C GLY A 51 10.39 4.26 -12.15
N HIS A 52 9.37 3.60 -11.56
CA HIS A 52 8.98 2.24 -11.89
C HIS A 52 7.66 2.11 -12.65
N TYR A 53 6.79 3.12 -12.54
CA TYR A 53 5.44 3.09 -13.08
C TYR A 53 5.20 4.23 -14.07
N THR A 54 4.41 3.97 -15.10
CA THR A 54 3.85 5.05 -15.94
C THR A 54 2.92 5.94 -15.12
N GLU A 55 2.60 7.13 -15.63
CA GLU A 55 1.66 8.04 -14.97
C GLU A 55 0.29 7.39 -14.73
N GLU A 56 -0.23 6.64 -15.70
CA GLU A 56 -1.50 5.92 -15.59
C GLU A 56 -1.45 4.83 -14.52
N GLU A 57 -0.36 4.06 -14.46
CA GLU A 57 -0.17 3.01 -13.45
C GLU A 57 0.00 3.59 -12.05
N LEU A 58 0.75 4.68 -11.91
CA LEU A 58 0.95 5.37 -10.64
C LEU A 58 -0.35 5.99 -10.14
N ALA A 59 -1.13 6.62 -11.02
CA ALA A 59 -2.46 7.11 -10.68
C ALA A 59 -3.39 5.99 -10.21
N SER A 60 -3.37 4.84 -10.91
CA SER A 60 -4.12 3.64 -10.52
C SER A 60 -3.70 3.13 -9.13
N LEU A 61 -2.40 3.10 -8.86
CA LEU A 61 -1.84 2.69 -7.57
C LEU A 61 -2.35 3.59 -6.43
N VAL A 62 -2.28 4.92 -6.60
CA VAL A 62 -2.77 5.90 -5.61
C VAL A 62 -4.28 5.74 -5.37
N ILE A 63 -5.07 5.61 -6.44
CA ILE A 63 -6.52 5.40 -6.33
C ILE A 63 -6.82 4.11 -5.57
N HIS A 64 -6.09 3.03 -5.85
CA HIS A 64 -6.30 1.74 -5.19
C HIS A 64 -5.96 1.79 -3.70
N ILE A 65 -4.83 2.43 -3.33
CA ILE A 65 -4.46 2.67 -1.93
C ILE A 65 -5.59 3.42 -1.20
N GLY A 66 -6.11 4.49 -1.82
CA GLY A 66 -7.21 5.27 -1.27
C GLY A 66 -8.51 4.46 -1.12
N LEU A 67 -8.85 3.63 -2.11
CA LEU A 67 -10.03 2.77 -2.08
C LEU A 67 -9.97 1.76 -0.93
N VAL A 68 -8.83 1.08 -0.75
CA VAL A 68 -8.63 0.13 0.36
C VAL A 68 -8.71 0.86 1.70
N ASN A 69 -8.10 2.04 1.80
CA ASN A 69 -8.17 2.90 2.98
C ASN A 69 -9.60 3.34 3.34
N CYS A 70 -10.43 3.63 2.33
CA CYS A 70 -11.84 3.95 2.50
C CYS A 70 -12.61 2.75 3.06
N TRP A 71 -12.44 1.56 2.47
CA TRP A 71 -13.09 0.35 2.95
C TRP A 71 -12.66 -0.03 4.37
N ASN A 72 -11.38 0.12 4.71
CA ASN A 72 -10.91 -0.11 6.07
C ASN A 72 -11.65 0.77 7.09
N ARG A 73 -11.85 2.06 6.77
CA ARG A 73 -12.60 2.99 7.65
C ARG A 73 -14.07 2.61 7.79
N ILE A 74 -14.73 2.23 6.69
CA ILE A 74 -16.13 1.77 6.70
C ILE A 74 -16.26 0.50 7.55
N ASN A 75 -15.40 -0.49 7.33
CA ASN A 75 -15.47 -1.79 7.98
C ASN A 75 -15.23 -1.67 9.49
N VAL A 76 -14.25 -0.87 9.90
CA VAL A 76 -13.97 -0.59 11.31
C VAL A 76 -15.14 0.17 11.95
N ALA A 77 -15.64 1.23 11.32
CA ALA A 77 -16.73 2.05 11.88
C ALA A 77 -18.04 1.26 12.05
N THR A 78 -18.32 0.32 11.13
CA THR A 78 -19.51 -0.53 11.15
C THR A 78 -19.32 -1.84 11.91
N ARG A 79 -18.12 -2.07 12.48
CA ARG A 79 -17.74 -3.32 13.18
C ARG A 79 -18.02 -4.56 12.34
N GLN A 80 -17.72 -4.51 11.04
CA GLN A 80 -17.84 -5.68 10.20
C GLN A 80 -16.96 -6.80 10.75
N VAL A 81 -17.57 -7.95 10.99
CA VAL A 81 -16.83 -9.18 11.26
C VAL A 81 -16.15 -9.63 9.96
N PRO A 82 -14.90 -10.09 9.99
CA PRO A 82 -14.30 -10.71 8.82
C PRO A 82 -15.24 -11.77 8.28
N ALA A 83 -15.61 -11.67 7.00
CA ALA A 83 -16.33 -12.74 6.37
C ALA A 83 -15.47 -13.99 6.53
N ALA A 84 -16.03 -15.04 7.15
CA ALA A 84 -15.42 -16.35 7.14
C ALA A 84 -15.41 -16.79 5.67
N TRP A 85 -14.33 -16.46 4.97
CA TRP A 85 -14.06 -17.00 3.66
C TRP A 85 -13.97 -18.51 3.85
N ARG A 86 -15.03 -19.21 3.45
CA ARG A 86 -14.97 -20.63 3.10
C ARG A 86 -14.77 -20.71 1.61
#